data_AF-A0A1E1X130-F1
#
_entry.id   AF-A0A1E1X130-F1
#
_cell.length_a   1.000
_cell.length_b   1.000
_cell.length_c   1.000
_cell.angle_alpha   90.00
_cell.angle_beta   90.00
_cell.angle_gamma   90.00
#
_symmetry.space_group_name_H-M   'P 1'
#
loop_
_entity.id
_entity.type
_entity.pdbx_description
1 polymer ?
#
loop_
_entity_poly.entity_id
_entity_poly.type
_entity_poly.pdbx_seq_one_letter_code
_entity_poly.pdbx_strand_id
1 'polypeptide(L)'
;PKNDLANIVHLSQVCLNEPKTSEKTYVQLVDGNKSYNLCVLQKDVCEHATVDIFFSTVGGIKLTTKGGKNEVHVVGYFEPEEESYVSDSDDEDLDEEDAGEEEEGSDEDEPANKRKNSSKGGKK
;
A
#
# COMPACT_ATOMS: atom_id res chain seq x y z
N PRO A 1 30.01 10.28 -7.53
CA PRO A 1 29.09 9.31 -8.15
C PRO A 1 27.70 9.94 -8.29
N LYS A 2 27.21 10.13 -9.51
CA LYS A 2 25.77 10.37 -9.70
C LYS A 2 25.08 9.07 -9.28
N ASN A 3 24.04 9.20 -8.47
CA ASN A 3 23.31 8.06 -7.97
C ASN A 3 22.35 7.69 -9.08
N ASP A 4 22.73 6.74 -9.95
CA ASP A 4 21.93 6.31 -11.11
C ASP A 4 20.77 5.38 -10.69
N LEU A 5 20.36 5.46 -9.41
CA LEU A 5 19.24 4.72 -8.86
C LEU A 5 18.00 5.58 -8.97
N ALA A 6 16.88 4.97 -9.34
CA ALA A 6 15.64 5.69 -9.57
C ALA A 6 15.10 6.39 -8.31
N ASN A 7 14.25 7.39 -8.54
CA ASN A 7 13.81 8.31 -7.49
C ASN A 7 12.75 7.73 -6.55
N ILE A 8 12.15 6.58 -6.87
CA ILE A 8 11.10 5.94 -6.10
C ILE A 8 11.56 4.55 -5.66
N VAL A 9 11.38 4.24 -4.38
CA VAL A 9 11.59 2.91 -3.80
C VAL A 9 10.25 2.34 -3.41
N HIS A 10 10.00 1.09 -3.82
CA HIS A 10 8.94 0.25 -3.30
C HIS A 10 9.51 -0.72 -2.28
N LEU A 11 9.05 -0.65 -1.03
CA LEU A 11 9.29 -1.67 -0.02
C LEU A 11 8.14 -2.65 0.03
N SER A 12 8.46 -3.94 -0.02
CA SER A 12 7.48 -5.02 -0.10
C SER A 12 7.51 -5.97 1.11
N GLN A 13 8.68 -6.16 1.73
CA GLN A 13 8.84 -7.07 2.87
C GLN A 13 9.79 -6.51 3.91
N VAL A 14 9.49 -6.83 5.16
CA VAL A 14 10.33 -6.48 6.32
C VAL A 14 10.35 -7.66 7.28
N CYS A 15 11.52 -8.05 7.79
CA CYS A 15 11.64 -9.14 8.77
C CYS A 15 12.76 -8.91 9.80
N LEU A 16 12.63 -9.55 10.97
CA LEU A 16 13.69 -9.60 11.97
C LEU A 16 14.80 -10.53 11.50
N ASN A 17 16.05 -10.07 11.59
CA ASN A 17 17.23 -10.91 11.35
C ASN A 17 17.74 -11.48 12.68
N GLU A 18 17.64 -12.80 12.83
CA GLU A 18 18.07 -13.55 14.02
C GLU A 18 17.80 -12.85 15.37
N PRO A 19 16.54 -12.48 15.69
CA PRO A 19 16.24 -11.60 16.82
C PRO A 19 16.75 -12.15 18.15
N LYS A 20 17.45 -11.29 18.89
CA LYS A 20 18.04 -11.62 20.20
C LYS A 20 17.15 -11.21 21.36
N THR A 21 16.28 -10.22 21.18
CA THR A 21 15.33 -9.76 22.21
C THR A 21 13.88 -9.89 21.76
N SER A 22 12.96 -10.05 22.72
CA SER A 22 11.51 -10.09 22.49
C SER A 22 10.84 -8.72 22.60
N GLU A 23 11.62 -7.65 22.62
CA GLU A 23 11.12 -6.28 22.62
C GLU A 23 10.52 -5.94 21.25
N LYS A 24 9.49 -5.09 21.23
CA LYS A 24 8.89 -4.61 19.99
C LYS A 24 9.86 -3.70 19.23
N THR A 25 10.09 -4.01 17.97
CA THR A 25 10.83 -3.17 17.03
C THR A 25 9.85 -2.52 16.07
N TYR A 26 9.76 -1.19 16.14
CA TYR A 26 8.93 -0.38 15.25
C TYR A 26 9.78 0.06 14.06
N VAL A 27 9.38 -0.32 12.85
CA VAL A 27 10.04 0.11 11.63
C VAL A 27 9.36 1.39 11.16
N GLN A 28 10.14 2.45 10.92
CA GLN A 28 9.61 3.79 10.70
C GLN A 28 10.23 4.48 9.49
N LEU A 29 9.42 5.28 8.78
CA LEU A 29 9.91 6.32 7.90
C LEU A 29 9.96 7.65 8.65
N VAL A 30 11.05 8.40 8.47
CA VAL A 30 11.25 9.74 9.02
C VAL A 30 11.35 10.72 7.87
N ASP A 31 10.46 11.71 7.88
CA ASP A 31 10.42 12.84 6.96
C ASP A 31 10.49 14.14 7.77
N GLY A 32 11.66 14.78 7.76
CA GLY A 32 11.98 15.92 8.62
C GLY A 32 11.75 15.60 10.10
N ASN A 33 10.73 16.22 10.70
CA ASN A 33 10.37 16.06 12.11
C ASN A 33 9.21 15.07 12.34
N LYS A 34 8.69 14.45 11.28
CA LYS A 34 7.60 13.49 11.37
C LYS A 34 8.13 12.06 11.26
N SER A 35 7.53 11.15 12.01
CA SER A 35 7.85 9.73 11.97
C SER A 35 6.57 8.91 11.79
N TYR A 36 6.60 7.97 10.85
CA TYR A 36 5.48 7.12 10.49
C TYR A 36 5.87 5.67 10.73
N ASN A 37 5.08 4.93 11.52
CA ASN A 37 5.29 3.49 11.71
C ASN A 37 4.78 2.74 10.48
N LEU A 38 5.64 1.93 9.86
CA LEU A 38 5.26 1.03 8.77
C LEU A 38 4.72 -0.29 9.31
N CYS A 39 5.45 -0.89 10.24
CA CYS A 39 5.07 -2.13 10.90
C CYS A 39 5.68 -2.21 12.31
N VAL A 40 5.23 -3.22 13.08
CA VAL A 40 5.80 -3.57 14.38
C VAL A 40 6.16 -5.04 14.35
N LEU A 41 7.43 -5.34 14.59
CA LEU A 41 7.97 -6.68 14.63
C LEU A 41 8.32 -7.07 16.06
N GLN A 42 8.17 -8.34 16.38
CA GLN A 42 8.50 -8.89 17.69
C GLN A 42 8.83 -10.38 17.57
N LYS A 43 9.95 -10.78 18.17
CA LYS A 43 10.39 -12.17 18.26
C LYS A 43 9.29 -13.07 18.83
N ASP A 44 9.12 -14.25 18.23
CA ASP A 44 8.16 -15.28 18.63
C ASP A 44 6.67 -14.82 18.59
N VAL A 45 6.38 -13.67 17.96
CA VAL A 45 5.02 -13.11 17.86
C VAL A 45 4.70 -12.71 16.41
N CYS A 46 5.49 -11.82 15.84
CA CYS A 46 5.32 -11.32 14.48
C CYS A 46 6.71 -10.90 13.96
N GLU A 47 7.42 -11.84 13.35
CA GLU A 47 8.81 -11.62 12.94
C GLU A 47 8.97 -11.08 11.52
N HIS A 48 7.89 -11.02 10.74
CA HIS A 48 7.87 -10.45 9.41
C HIS A 48 6.55 -9.71 9.13
N ALA A 49 6.59 -8.80 8.17
CA ALA A 49 5.42 -8.11 7.65
C ALA A 49 5.60 -7.84 6.16
N THR A 50 4.54 -8.10 5.40
CA THR A 50 4.38 -7.57 4.04
C THR A 50 3.88 -6.15 4.13
N VAL A 51 4.49 -5.26 3.36
CA VAL A 51 4.13 -3.84 3.27
C VAL A 51 4.00 -3.48 1.80
N ASP A 52 3.25 -2.43 1.50
CA ASP A 52 3.08 -1.89 0.15
C ASP A 52 3.31 -0.39 0.24
N ILE A 53 4.58 0.01 0.21
CA ILE A 53 4.99 1.38 0.53
C ILE A 53 5.93 1.89 -0.54
N PHE A 54 5.51 2.99 -1.16
CA PHE A 54 6.31 3.76 -2.10
C PHE A 54 6.77 5.05 -1.44
N PHE A 55 8.05 5.39 -1.56
CA PHE A 55 8.53 6.70 -1.16
C PHE A 55 9.67 7.19 -2.05
N SER A 56 9.81 8.51 -2.12
CA SER A 56 10.90 9.11 -2.85
C SER A 56 12.20 9.06 -2.07
N THR A 57 13.29 8.75 -2.76
CA THR A 57 14.66 8.90 -2.24
C THR A 57 15.11 10.36 -2.25
N VAL A 58 14.39 11.22 -2.98
CA VAL A 58 14.56 12.67 -2.99
C VAL A 58 13.89 13.27 -1.75
N GLY A 59 14.51 14.28 -1.13
CA GLY A 59 13.97 14.94 0.06
C GLY A 59 14.48 14.37 1.40
N GLY A 60 15.36 13.37 1.37
CA GLY A 60 16.09 12.92 2.57
C GLY A 60 15.23 12.12 3.57
N ILE A 61 14.20 11.44 3.08
CA ILE A 61 13.44 10.45 3.86
C ILE A 61 14.39 9.37 4.38
N LYS A 62 14.20 8.95 5.64
CA LYS A 62 15.05 7.95 6.29
C LYS A 62 14.24 6.79 6.81
N LEU A 63 14.67 5.57 6.49
CA LEU A 63 14.19 4.38 7.16
C LEU A 63 14.95 4.18 8.48
N THR A 64 14.23 3.89 9.55
CA THR A 64 14.82 3.68 10.87
C THR A 64 14.02 2.68 11.70
N THR A 65 14.57 2.30 12.85
CA THR A 65 13.94 1.43 13.82
C THR A 65 13.89 2.09 15.19
N LYS A 66 12.81 1.89 15.94
CA LYS A 66 12.66 2.34 17.33
C LYS A 66 12.25 1.18 18.23
N GLY A 67 12.63 1.23 19.50
CA GLY A 67 12.31 0.20 20.49
C GLY A 67 13.41 -0.84 20.59
N GLY A 68 13.05 -2.12 20.41
CA GLY A 68 13.97 -3.24 20.48
C GLY A 68 15.12 -3.12 19.48
N LYS A 69 16.31 -3.54 19.90
CA LYS A 69 17.57 -3.43 19.14
C LYS A 69 17.84 -4.62 18.19
N ASN A 70 16.80 -5.30 17.74
CA ASN A 70 16.95 -6.37 16.77
C ASN A 70 17.32 -5.80 15.39
N GLU A 71 18.15 -6.52 14.64
CA GLU A 71 18.41 -6.19 13.25
C GLU A 71 17.17 -6.50 12.41
N VAL A 72 16.90 -5.65 11.41
CA VAL A 72 15.75 -5.75 10.52
C VAL A 72 16.25 -5.78 9.08
N HIS A 73 15.84 -6.78 8.32
CA HIS A 73 16.04 -6.85 6.88
C HIS A 73 14.81 -6.31 6.17
N VAL A 74 15.04 -5.62 5.06
CA VAL A 74 14.02 -4.96 4.26
C VAL A 74 14.26 -5.32 2.81
N VAL A 75 13.21 -5.70 2.10
CA VAL A 75 13.27 -6.09 0.69
C VAL A 75 12.30 -5.23 -0.11
N GLY A 76 12.73 -4.87 -1.31
CA GLY A 76 12.06 -3.94 -2.19
C GLY A 76 12.84 -3.76 -3.49
N TYR A 77 12.39 -2.83 -4.32
CA TYR A 77 13.07 -2.46 -5.56
C TYR A 77 12.92 -0.97 -5.83
N PHE A 78 13.75 -0.46 -6.74
CA PHE A 78 13.63 0.90 -7.25
C PHE A 78 12.75 0.88 -8.49
N GLU A 79 11.71 1.70 -8.53
CA GLU A 79 10.83 1.83 -9.70
C GLU A 79 11.62 2.48 -10.85
N PRO A 80 11.71 1.88 -12.04
CA PRO A 80 12.43 2.47 -13.18
C PRO A 80 11.93 3.88 -13.52
N GLU A 81 12.84 4.78 -13.89
CA GLU A 81 12.43 6.08 -14.44
C GLU A 81 11.81 5.87 -15.84
N GLU A 82 10.69 6.53 -16.12
CA GLU A 82 9.94 6.43 -17.39
C GLU A 82 10.75 7.04 -18.56
N GLU A 83 11.78 6.35 -19.04
CA GLU A 83 12.45 6.72 -20.31
C GLU A 83 12.47 5.57 -21.34
N SER A 84 11.84 4.41 -21.07
CA SER A 84 11.88 3.31 -22.06
C SER A 84 10.75 2.29 -21.95
N TYR A 85 9.50 2.74 -21.78
CA TYR A 85 8.42 2.00 -22.43
C TYR A 85 8.48 2.38 -23.91
N VAL A 86 9.29 1.63 -24.68
CA VAL A 86 8.97 1.45 -26.09
C VAL A 86 7.55 0.90 -26.10
N SER A 87 6.61 1.78 -26.44
CA SER A 87 5.27 1.38 -26.82
C SER A 87 5.45 0.44 -28.01
N ASP A 88 5.44 -0.87 -27.77
CA ASP A 88 4.92 -1.81 -28.76
C ASP A 88 3.43 -1.47 -28.87
N SER A 89 3.18 -0.37 -29.59
CA SER A 89 1.91 -0.12 -30.25
C SER A 89 1.85 -1.17 -31.36
N ASP A 90 1.55 -2.42 -30.98
CA ASP A 90 0.98 -3.39 -31.91
C ASP A 90 -0.40 -2.85 -32.29
N ASP A 91 -0.35 -2.06 -33.35
CA ASP A 91 -1.29 -2.03 -34.46
C ASP A 91 -2.25 -3.24 -34.50
N GLU A 92 -3.41 -3.11 -33.86
CA GLU A 92 -4.62 -3.82 -34.28
C GLU A 92 -5.78 -2.82 -34.35
N ASP A 93 -5.89 -2.20 -35.54
CA ASP A 93 -7.14 -1.71 -36.11
C ASP A 93 -8.26 -2.75 -35.89
N LEU A 94 -9.05 -2.58 -34.82
CA LEU A 94 -10.35 -3.21 -34.67
C LEU A 94 -11.44 -2.16 -34.89
N ASP A 95 -11.78 -2.07 -36.17
CA ASP A 95 -13.03 -1.58 -36.76
C ASP A 95 -14.25 -1.88 -35.87
N GLU A 96 -14.78 -0.87 -35.19
CA GLU A 96 -16.03 -0.94 -34.45
C GLU A 96 -16.91 0.29 -34.78
N GLU A 97 -17.32 0.40 -36.05
CA GLU A 97 -18.50 1.19 -36.43
C GLU A 97 -19.60 0.26 -36.99
N ASP A 98 -20.31 -0.44 -36.08
CA ASP A 98 -21.64 -0.99 -36.39
C ASP A 98 -22.64 -0.73 -35.25
N ALA A 99 -23.46 0.29 -35.49
CA ALA A 99 -24.89 0.46 -35.20
C ALA A 99 -25.50 -0.01 -33.86
N GLY A 100 -26.13 0.93 -33.14
CA GLY A 100 -27.24 0.60 -32.24
C GLY A 100 -27.69 1.68 -31.26
N GLU A 101 -28.40 2.70 -31.77
CA GLU A 101 -29.43 3.53 -31.11
C GLU A 101 -29.51 3.57 -29.56
N GLU A 102 -29.12 4.69 -28.96
CA GLU A 102 -29.63 5.15 -27.67
C GLU A 102 -30.85 6.07 -27.91
N GLU A 103 -32.01 5.79 -27.30
CA GLU A 103 -32.91 6.79 -26.69
C GLU A 103 -34.05 6.13 -25.86
N GLU A 104 -33.95 6.36 -24.55
CA GLU A 104 -34.96 6.82 -23.58
C GLU A 104 -36.27 6.07 -23.21
N GLY A 105 -36.55 6.08 -21.89
CA GLY A 105 -37.87 5.85 -21.26
C GLY A 105 -37.77 5.07 -19.95
N SER A 106 -37.35 5.67 -18.83
CA SER A 106 -38.21 6.25 -17.77
C SER A 106 -39.38 5.35 -17.33
N ASP A 107 -39.27 4.74 -16.16
CA ASP A 107 -40.44 4.54 -15.28
C ASP A 107 -40.01 4.64 -13.81
N GLU A 108 -40.46 5.74 -13.20
CA GLU A 108 -40.52 5.97 -11.76
C GLU A 108 -41.60 5.07 -11.16
N ASP A 109 -41.33 4.40 -10.03
CA ASP A 109 -42.35 4.34 -8.98
C ASP A 109 -41.73 4.12 -7.60
N GLU A 110 -42.17 4.97 -6.67
CA GLU A 110 -41.64 5.22 -5.34
C GLU A 110 -42.35 4.32 -4.28
N PRO A 111 -42.23 4.52 -2.95
CA PRO A 111 -41.73 3.48 -2.04
C PRO A 111 -42.80 2.91 -1.09
N ALA A 112 -42.60 1.67 -0.62
CA ALA A 112 -43.49 1.05 0.38
C ALA A 112 -42.78 0.72 1.70
N ASN A 113 -42.97 1.64 2.66
CA ASN A 113 -43.31 1.41 4.08
C ASN A 113 -42.42 0.57 5.02
N LYS A 114 -41.91 1.29 6.03
CA LYS A 114 -42.03 1.04 7.48
C LYS A 114 -42.10 -0.43 7.95
N ARG A 115 -41.13 -0.82 8.77
CA ARG A 115 -41.43 -1.50 10.05
C ARG A 115 -40.32 -1.34 11.10
N LYS A 116 -40.68 -0.60 12.14
CA LYS A 116 -40.09 -0.46 13.47
C LYS A 116 -40.37 -1.75 14.27
N ASN A 117 -39.37 -2.41 14.85
CA ASN A 117 -39.44 -2.71 16.29
C ASN A 117 -38.09 -3.14 16.91
N SER A 118 -37.99 -2.74 18.17
CA SER A 118 -36.98 -2.98 19.20
C SER A 118 -36.76 -4.43 19.62
N SER A 119 -35.56 -4.75 20.10
CA SER A 119 -35.41 -5.41 21.42
C SER A 119 -34.04 -5.17 22.06
N LYS A 120 -34.06 -4.42 23.17
CA LYS A 120 -33.08 -4.50 24.27
C LYS A 120 -33.14 -5.87 24.93
N GLY A 121 -32.00 -6.37 25.39
CA GLY A 121 -31.87 -7.40 26.44
C GLY A 121 -30.74 -8.39 26.15
N GLY A 122 -29.79 -8.67 27.04
CA GLY A 122 -29.64 -8.25 28.42
C GLY A 122 -28.24 -8.57 28.95
N LYS A 123 -27.80 -7.77 29.92
CA LYS A 123 -26.75 -8.14 30.87
C LYS A 123 -27.38 -9.04 31.94
N LYS A 124 -26.76 -10.18 32.19
CA LYS A 124 -26.57 -10.75 33.53
C LYS A 124 -25.38 -11.70 33.48
#